data_AF-A0A8C6Y560-F1
#
_entry.id   AF-A0A8C6Y560-F1
#
_cell.length_a   1.000
_cell.length_b   1.000
_cell.length_c   1.000
_cell.angle_alpha   90.00
_cell.angle_beta   90.00
_cell.angle_gamma   90.00
#
_symmetry.space_group_name_H-M   'P 1'
#
loop_
_entity.id
_entity.type
_entity.pdbx_description
1 polymer ?
#
loop_
_entity_poly.entity_id
_entity_poly.type
_entity_poly.pdbx_seq_one_letter_code
_entity_poly.pdbx_strand_id
1 'polypeptide(L)'
;MLVIYILVHLIPVKPIKDDGLHSKNRKRIMPNPLTEPPAIDPIYEAQFYCNVPSISERSMEGHGPHYFKLISVHVLIRHGDRYPLYAIPRTKRPNIDCTLMPNRKPSHPLLEDFISHMSKGSEAQMDGSLSSLPRYPSHSLCEMGELTQTGIVQHLQNGQLLRDIYIKKHNLLPIDWISKHLYLETTGKSRTLQSGLALLYSFLPDFDWKKINFRNQWSTIFCSGHCECQRRNHYLEEEQRRQYSLRVKKIDLEKTYADMARIVGIPTRQLRASNPIDSMLCHFCHNHFKVIKKHQLEDEKERQKKKYYYLYALLASHPILNQTVNRMLRIAEGKKEELFVLYSAHDVTLSPVLSALGITGAKFPRFAARLVFELWKDEKKYNENFIRILYNGVDVTFQTSFCRDFNKHFGKMMCPLEKFVHFVKQDMFSPFNTTSYYDACRRRPF
;
A
#
# COMPACT_ATOMS: atom_id res chain seq x y z
N MET A 1 -70.23 -0.61 -24.41
CA MET A 1 -69.52 0.08 -23.32
C MET A 1 -68.16 -0.56 -23.16
N LEU A 2 -67.12 0.28 -23.30
CA LEU A 2 -65.70 0.14 -22.97
C LEU A 2 -65.01 -1.24 -22.93
N VAL A 3 -64.17 -1.42 -23.97
CA VAL A 3 -62.91 -2.17 -23.99
C VAL A 3 -61.87 -1.46 -23.11
N ILE A 4 -60.89 -2.19 -22.54
CA ILE A 4 -59.45 -1.83 -22.54
C ILE A 4 -58.60 -2.98 -21.94
N TYR A 5 -57.79 -3.60 -22.80
CA TYR A 5 -56.52 -4.26 -22.50
C TYR A 5 -55.46 -3.17 -22.33
N ILE A 6 -54.67 -3.13 -21.25
CA ILE A 6 -53.36 -2.43 -21.25
C ILE A 6 -52.29 -3.29 -20.56
N LEU A 7 -51.31 -3.62 -21.38
CA LEU A 7 -49.96 -4.11 -21.14
C LEU A 7 -49.04 -2.90 -20.78
N VAL A 8 -47.87 -3.19 -20.19
CA VAL A 8 -46.67 -2.31 -20.03
C VAL A 8 -46.81 -1.17 -18.97
N HIS A 9 -45.89 -0.91 -18.03
CA HIS A 9 -44.53 -0.48 -18.28
C HIS A 9 -43.50 -0.74 -17.17
N LEU A 10 -42.43 -1.46 -17.54
CA LEU A 10 -41.07 -1.25 -17.04
C LEU A 10 -40.71 0.22 -17.22
N ILE A 11 -40.30 0.90 -16.16
CA ILE A 11 -39.78 2.27 -16.24
C ILE A 11 -38.42 2.20 -16.97
N PRO A 12 -38.28 2.82 -18.15
CA PRO A 12 -36.99 2.99 -18.80
C PRO A 12 -36.32 4.22 -18.20
N VAL A 13 -35.22 4.03 -17.48
CA VAL A 13 -34.33 5.15 -17.13
C VAL A 13 -33.59 5.53 -18.41
N LYS A 14 -34.02 6.63 -19.03
CA LYS A 14 -33.39 7.22 -20.22
C LYS A 14 -31.89 7.45 -19.98
N PRO A 15 -31.03 7.19 -20.99
CA PRO A 15 -29.68 7.72 -20.99
C PRO A 15 -29.77 9.25 -21.08
N ILE A 16 -29.04 9.94 -20.21
CA ILE A 16 -28.87 11.39 -20.27
C ILE A 16 -28.17 11.70 -21.59
N LYS A 17 -28.81 12.55 -22.40
CA LYS A 17 -28.28 13.06 -23.68
C LYS A 17 -27.00 13.85 -23.43
N ASP A 18 -25.99 13.59 -24.25
CA ASP A 18 -24.88 14.49 -24.52
C ASP A 18 -25.44 15.75 -25.18
N ASP A 19 -25.48 16.86 -24.44
CA ASP A 19 -25.55 18.18 -25.05
C ASP A 19 -24.15 18.55 -25.54
N GLY A 20 -24.02 18.57 -26.87
CA GLY A 20 -22.82 18.96 -27.57
C GLY A 20 -22.45 20.41 -27.24
N LEU A 21 -21.38 20.57 -26.46
CA LEU A 21 -20.57 21.78 -26.44
C LEU A 21 -19.10 21.37 -26.57
N HIS A 22 -18.55 21.57 -27.76
CA HIS A 22 -17.14 21.49 -28.15
C HIS A 22 -16.18 20.84 -27.13
N SER A 23 -15.80 19.59 -27.42
CA SER A 23 -14.75 18.84 -26.75
C SER A 23 -13.39 19.54 -26.85
N LYS A 24 -13.10 20.47 -25.95
CA LYS A 24 -11.71 20.68 -25.53
C LYS A 24 -11.36 19.48 -24.68
N ASN A 25 -10.48 18.60 -25.20
CA ASN A 25 -9.83 17.52 -24.48
C ASN A 25 -9.25 18.05 -23.14
N ARG A 26 -10.07 18.10 -22.09
CA ARG A 26 -9.57 18.24 -20.73
C ARG A 26 -8.83 16.96 -20.45
N LYS A 27 -7.50 16.99 -20.57
CA LYS A 27 -6.62 15.96 -19.99
C LYS A 27 -7.20 15.64 -18.61
N ARG A 28 -7.80 14.45 -18.46
CA ARG A 28 -8.39 14.01 -17.19
C ARG A 28 -7.23 13.98 -16.20
N ILE A 29 -7.08 15.03 -15.39
CA ILE A 29 -6.05 15.12 -14.36
C ILE A 29 -6.42 14.04 -13.35
N MET A 30 -5.50 13.11 -13.10
CA MET A 30 -5.74 12.11 -12.05
C MET A 30 -6.01 12.87 -10.76
N PRO A 31 -7.01 12.46 -9.98
CA PRO A 31 -7.11 12.97 -8.63
C PRO A 31 -5.84 12.59 -7.90
N ASN A 32 -5.05 13.59 -7.51
CA ASN A 32 -3.89 13.35 -6.69
C ASN A 32 -4.41 12.92 -5.31
N PRO A 33 -4.17 11.66 -4.88
CA PRO A 33 -4.74 11.11 -3.65
C PRO A 33 -4.28 11.86 -2.40
N LEU A 34 -3.25 12.72 -2.53
CA LEU A 34 -2.74 13.60 -1.48
C LEU A 34 -3.41 14.97 -1.42
N THR A 35 -4.06 15.41 -2.49
CA THR A 35 -4.70 16.74 -2.56
C THR A 35 -6.21 16.67 -2.71
N GLU A 36 -6.77 15.48 -2.97
CA GLU A 36 -8.21 15.30 -2.92
C GLU A 36 -8.75 15.55 -1.51
N PRO A 37 -9.81 16.36 -1.36
CA PRO A 37 -10.50 16.44 -0.09
C PRO A 37 -11.02 15.05 0.31
N PRO A 38 -10.96 14.68 1.60
CA PRO A 38 -11.54 13.43 2.06
C PRO A 38 -13.04 13.42 1.73
N ALA A 39 -13.49 12.41 0.99
CA ALA A 39 -14.88 12.29 0.61
C ALA A 39 -15.72 11.94 1.85
N ILE A 40 -16.93 12.48 1.93
CA ILE A 40 -17.95 12.02 2.89
C ILE A 40 -18.87 10.99 2.21
N ASP A 41 -18.50 10.54 0.99
CA ASP A 41 -19.20 9.50 0.24
C ASP A 41 -18.57 8.12 0.52
N PRO A 42 -19.23 7.24 1.28
CA PRO A 42 -18.72 5.92 1.61
C PRO A 42 -18.50 5.03 0.38
N ILE A 43 -19.25 5.23 -0.71
CA ILE A 43 -19.12 4.42 -1.92
C ILE A 43 -17.82 4.77 -2.63
N TYR A 44 -17.55 6.06 -2.83
CA TYR A 44 -16.29 6.53 -3.40
C TYR A 44 -15.08 6.05 -2.57
N GLU A 45 -15.17 6.12 -1.23
CA GLU A 45 -14.08 5.68 -0.36
C GLU A 45 -13.86 4.17 -0.39
N ALA A 46 -14.95 3.39 -0.41
CA ALA A 46 -14.87 1.95 -0.58
C ALA A 46 -14.25 1.61 -1.94
N GLN A 47 -14.66 2.27 -3.03
CA GLN A 47 -14.07 2.07 -4.36
C GLN A 47 -12.57 2.37 -4.37
N PHE A 48 -12.17 3.50 -3.78
CA PHE A 48 -10.76 3.89 -3.67
C PHE A 48 -9.95 2.89 -2.82
N TYR A 49 -10.48 2.49 -1.67
CA TYR A 49 -9.83 1.55 -0.75
C TYR A 49 -9.71 0.13 -1.34
N CYS A 50 -10.82 -0.37 -1.90
CA CYS A 50 -10.90 -1.70 -2.50
C CYS A 50 -10.02 -1.82 -3.74
N ASN A 51 -9.74 -0.70 -4.43
CA ASN A 51 -8.86 -0.66 -5.59
C ASN A 51 -9.19 -1.71 -6.65
N VAL A 52 -10.48 -1.84 -6.99
CA VAL A 52 -10.93 -2.91 -7.89
C VAL A 52 -10.31 -2.71 -9.29
N PRO A 53 -9.62 -3.74 -9.84
CA PRO A 53 -9.03 -3.74 -11.19
C PRO A 53 -10.03 -3.41 -12.31
N SER A 54 -10.26 -2.12 -12.56
CA SER A 54 -11.28 -1.66 -13.52
C SER A 54 -10.82 -0.47 -14.37
N ILE A 55 -9.80 0.25 -13.93
CA ILE A 55 -9.29 1.46 -14.58
C ILE A 55 -7.78 1.32 -14.71
N SER A 56 -7.23 1.65 -15.89
CA SER A 56 -5.79 1.76 -16.09
C SER A 56 -5.24 2.92 -15.25
N GLU A 57 -4.30 2.64 -14.34
CA GLU A 57 -3.63 3.68 -13.56
C GLU A 57 -2.63 4.44 -14.43
N ARG A 58 -2.61 5.78 -14.34
CA ARG A 58 -1.49 6.57 -14.85
C ARG A 58 -0.37 6.56 -13.82
N SER A 59 0.85 6.48 -14.32
CA SER A 59 2.03 6.24 -13.49
C SER A 59 3.19 7.12 -13.95
N MET A 60 3.83 7.79 -12.98
CA MET A 60 5.04 8.59 -13.19
C MET A 60 6.33 7.77 -13.02
N GLU A 61 6.24 6.51 -12.59
CA GLU A 61 7.35 5.56 -12.49
C GLU A 61 8.16 5.55 -13.81
N GLY A 62 9.49 5.50 -13.69
CA GLY A 62 10.43 5.60 -14.82
C GLY A 62 10.36 6.86 -15.69
N HIS A 63 9.68 7.94 -15.31
CA HIS A 63 9.74 9.22 -16.03
C HIS A 63 10.85 10.11 -15.47
N GLY A 64 11.89 10.37 -16.25
CA GLY A 64 12.96 11.30 -15.90
C GLY A 64 13.44 12.05 -17.14
N PRO A 65 14.23 13.13 -16.96
CA PRO A 65 14.89 13.77 -18.11
C PRO A 65 15.80 12.76 -18.83
N HIS A 66 15.98 12.91 -20.15
CA HIS A 66 16.63 11.90 -20.99
C HIS A 66 18.11 11.60 -20.64
N TYR A 67 18.75 12.48 -19.89
CA TYR A 67 20.13 12.34 -19.42
C TYR A 67 20.23 11.73 -18.01
N PHE A 68 19.11 11.31 -17.43
CA PHE A 68 19.08 10.53 -16.20
C PHE A 68 18.89 9.05 -16.52
N LYS A 69 19.74 8.22 -15.95
CA LYS A 69 19.65 6.77 -16.03
C LYS A 69 19.09 6.19 -14.74
N LEU A 70 18.03 5.39 -14.83
CA LEU A 70 17.51 4.62 -13.71
C LEU A 70 18.47 3.46 -13.41
N ILE A 71 18.91 3.32 -12.15
CA ILE A 71 19.92 2.32 -11.77
C ILE A 71 19.49 1.37 -10.64
N SER A 72 18.46 1.72 -9.86
CA SER A 72 17.87 0.81 -8.85
C SER A 72 16.43 1.20 -8.53
N VAL A 73 15.61 0.21 -8.18
CA VAL A 73 14.21 0.39 -7.78
C VAL A 73 13.90 -0.45 -6.54
N HIS A 74 13.29 0.18 -5.55
CA HIS A 74 12.76 -0.45 -4.36
C HIS A 74 11.25 -0.26 -4.28
N VAL A 75 10.51 -1.34 -4.14
CA VAL A 75 9.04 -1.36 -4.13
C VAL A 75 8.57 -1.95 -2.81
N LEU A 76 7.82 -1.15 -2.03
CA LEU A 76 7.11 -1.60 -0.84
C LEU A 76 5.61 -1.65 -1.15
N ILE A 77 5.01 -2.84 -1.06
CA ILE A 77 3.59 -3.04 -1.35
C ILE A 77 2.80 -3.39 -0.09
N ARG A 78 1.54 -2.93 -0.02
CA ARG A 78 0.50 -3.59 0.77
C ARG A 78 0.00 -4.79 -0.03
N HIS A 79 -0.32 -5.90 0.64
CA HIS A 79 -1.05 -7.00 0.01
C HIS A 79 -2.35 -6.54 -0.69
N GLY A 80 -2.83 -7.36 -1.60
CA GLY A 80 -4.08 -7.13 -2.32
C GLY A 80 -5.34 -7.33 -1.47
N ASP A 81 -6.48 -7.22 -2.14
CA ASP A 81 -7.80 -7.51 -1.60
C ASP A 81 -7.86 -8.90 -0.97
N ARG A 82 -8.53 -8.98 0.16
CA ARG A 82 -8.59 -10.17 1.01
C ARG A 82 -9.94 -10.28 1.68
N TYR A 83 -10.26 -11.49 2.10
CA TYR A 83 -11.34 -11.73 3.05
C TYR A 83 -11.11 -10.92 4.35
N PRO A 84 -12.19 -10.49 5.04
CA PRO A 84 -12.07 -9.83 6.35
C PRO A 84 -11.18 -10.60 7.34
N LEU A 85 -10.50 -9.87 8.24
CA LEU A 85 -9.68 -10.47 9.31
C LEU A 85 -10.52 -10.95 10.49
N TYR A 86 -11.71 -10.37 10.67
CA TYR A 86 -12.63 -10.67 11.76
C TYR A 86 -14.01 -10.95 11.20
N ALA A 87 -14.74 -11.84 11.87
CA ALA A 87 -16.14 -12.08 11.58
C ALA A 87 -16.96 -11.35 12.62
N ILE A 88 -18.06 -10.73 12.20
CA ILE A 88 -19.03 -10.22 13.16
C ILE A 88 -19.85 -11.41 13.66
N PRO A 89 -19.86 -11.68 14.98
CA PRO A 89 -20.64 -12.80 15.51
C PRO A 89 -22.12 -12.63 15.18
N ARG A 90 -22.83 -13.75 15.00
CA ARG A 90 -24.25 -13.80 14.64
C ARG A 90 -24.61 -13.19 13.27
N THR A 91 -23.65 -12.78 12.45
CA THR A 91 -23.89 -12.48 11.03
C THR A 91 -23.47 -13.64 10.14
N LYS A 92 -24.11 -13.76 8.98
CA LYS A 92 -23.65 -14.68 7.94
C LYS A 92 -22.30 -14.20 7.42
N ARG A 93 -21.32 -15.10 7.41
CA ARG A 93 -20.02 -14.84 6.77
C ARG A 93 -20.23 -14.55 5.29
N PRO A 94 -19.57 -13.52 4.71
CA PRO A 94 -19.58 -13.31 3.26
C PRO A 94 -19.22 -14.60 2.53
N ASN A 95 -20.05 -15.02 1.59
CA ASN A 95 -19.78 -16.20 0.77
C ASN A 95 -18.87 -15.79 -0.39
N ILE A 96 -17.60 -15.59 -0.09
CA ILE A 96 -16.57 -15.23 -1.06
C ILE A 96 -15.78 -16.49 -1.40
N ASP A 97 -15.68 -16.77 -2.69
CA ASP A 97 -14.92 -17.89 -3.23
C ASP A 97 -13.48 -17.43 -3.55
N CYS A 98 -12.49 -18.06 -2.92
CA CYS A 98 -11.08 -17.76 -3.06
C CYS A 98 -10.37 -18.65 -4.09
N THR A 99 -11.07 -19.57 -4.76
CA THR A 99 -10.52 -20.34 -5.87
C THR A 99 -10.27 -19.43 -7.08
N LEU A 100 -9.07 -19.48 -7.66
CA LEU A 100 -8.73 -18.68 -8.82
C LEU A 100 -9.35 -19.26 -10.09
N MET A 101 -10.12 -18.45 -10.81
CA MET A 101 -10.77 -18.81 -12.07
C MET A 101 -10.52 -17.73 -13.13
N PRO A 102 -9.76 -18.02 -14.21
CA PRO A 102 -9.45 -17.05 -15.27
C PRO A 102 -10.67 -16.34 -15.88
N ASN A 103 -11.80 -17.06 -15.96
CA ASN A 103 -13.05 -16.56 -16.54
C ASN A 103 -13.89 -15.72 -15.55
N ARG A 104 -13.60 -15.77 -14.24
CA ARG A 104 -14.29 -14.98 -13.22
C ARG A 104 -13.73 -13.55 -13.20
N LYS A 105 -14.59 -12.54 -13.07
CA LYS A 105 -14.15 -11.13 -12.94
C LYS A 105 -13.94 -10.75 -11.45
N PRO A 106 -12.95 -9.89 -11.15
CA PRO A 106 -11.94 -9.37 -12.08
C PRO A 106 -10.95 -10.45 -12.51
N SER A 107 -10.43 -10.36 -13.74
CA SER A 107 -9.42 -11.27 -14.27
C SER A 107 -8.27 -10.50 -14.93
N HIS A 108 -7.15 -11.19 -15.13
CA HIS A 108 -5.97 -10.69 -15.83
C HIS A 108 -5.57 -11.70 -16.92
N PRO A 109 -5.05 -11.26 -18.09
CA PRO A 109 -4.59 -12.19 -19.13
C PRO A 109 -3.57 -13.23 -18.62
N LEU A 110 -2.66 -12.82 -17.73
CA LEU A 110 -1.65 -13.70 -17.12
C LEU A 110 -2.17 -14.57 -15.96
N LEU A 111 -3.47 -14.55 -15.63
CA LEU A 111 -3.97 -15.25 -14.45
C LEU A 111 -3.86 -16.78 -14.59
N GLU A 112 -4.13 -17.32 -15.77
CA GLU A 112 -4.01 -18.77 -16.03
C GLU A 112 -2.56 -19.24 -15.95
N ASP A 113 -1.65 -18.54 -16.64
CA ASP A 113 -0.23 -18.87 -16.62
C ASP A 113 0.36 -18.70 -15.21
N PHE A 114 -0.10 -17.71 -14.44
CA PHE A 114 0.25 -17.54 -13.04
C PHE A 114 -0.13 -18.79 -12.22
N ILE A 115 -1.37 -19.28 -12.34
CA ILE A 115 -1.83 -20.48 -11.60
C ILE A 115 -0.96 -21.69 -11.97
N SER A 116 -0.73 -21.90 -13.27
CA SER A 116 0.11 -22.97 -13.80
C SER A 116 1.54 -22.89 -13.26
N HIS A 117 2.13 -21.69 -13.26
CA HIS A 117 3.50 -21.47 -12.79
C HIS A 117 3.65 -21.65 -11.27
N MET A 118 2.70 -21.14 -10.48
CA MET A 118 2.73 -21.28 -9.01
C MET A 118 2.55 -22.72 -8.55
N SER A 119 1.85 -23.55 -9.33
CA SER A 119 1.72 -24.99 -9.04
C SER A 119 3.07 -25.72 -9.07
N LYS A 120 4.01 -25.25 -9.91
CA LYS A 120 5.35 -25.85 -10.13
C LYS A 120 6.42 -25.37 -9.14
N GLY A 121 6.09 -24.43 -8.26
CA GLY A 121 7.06 -23.75 -7.38
C GLY A 121 7.65 -24.57 -6.22
N SER A 122 7.66 -25.90 -6.30
CA SER A 122 8.26 -26.76 -5.27
C SER A 122 9.78 -26.56 -5.14
N GLU A 123 10.44 -26.04 -6.18
CA GLU A 123 11.89 -25.80 -6.20
C GLU A 123 12.31 -24.42 -5.64
N ALA A 124 11.35 -23.59 -5.21
CA ALA A 124 11.64 -22.27 -4.67
C ALA A 124 12.43 -22.37 -3.35
N GLN A 125 13.51 -21.60 -3.22
CA GLN A 125 14.14 -21.41 -1.92
C GLN A 125 13.31 -20.38 -1.14
N MET A 126 12.63 -20.81 -0.07
CA MET A 126 11.86 -19.94 0.82
C MET A 126 12.35 -20.10 2.26
N ASP A 127 12.59 -18.98 2.94
CA ASP A 127 13.08 -19.01 4.31
C ASP A 127 12.02 -19.54 5.28
N GLY A 128 12.40 -20.54 6.09
CA GLY A 128 11.66 -20.98 7.28
C GLY A 128 10.18 -21.25 7.03
N SER A 129 9.31 -20.52 7.73
CA SER A 129 7.85 -20.71 7.69
C SER A 129 7.21 -20.37 6.35
N LEU A 130 7.87 -19.62 5.46
CA LEU A 130 7.32 -19.27 4.15
C LEU A 130 7.14 -20.51 3.26
N SER A 131 8.03 -21.49 3.37
CA SER A 131 7.96 -22.74 2.59
C SER A 131 6.66 -23.53 2.79
N SER A 132 6.02 -23.37 3.95
CA SER A 132 4.76 -24.02 4.31
C SER A 132 3.51 -23.27 3.85
N LEU A 133 3.65 -22.02 3.40
CA LEU A 133 2.51 -21.20 3.01
C LEU A 133 2.05 -21.53 1.58
N PRO A 134 0.74 -21.50 1.31
CA PRO A 134 0.23 -21.69 -0.04
C PRO A 134 0.65 -20.53 -0.95
N ARG A 135 1.12 -20.86 -2.16
CA ARG A 135 1.61 -19.87 -3.15
C ARG A 135 0.49 -19.09 -3.85
N TYR A 136 -0.74 -19.58 -3.79
CA TYR A 136 -1.95 -18.90 -4.26
C TYR A 136 -3.18 -19.39 -3.46
N PRO A 137 -4.25 -18.59 -3.36
CA PRO A 137 -5.49 -19.00 -2.68
C PRO A 137 -6.27 -20.01 -3.52
N SER A 138 -6.91 -20.99 -2.87
CA SER A 138 -7.61 -22.07 -3.58
C SER A 138 -8.89 -22.55 -2.90
N HIS A 139 -9.28 -21.97 -1.76
CA HIS A 139 -10.48 -22.40 -1.04
C HIS A 139 -11.76 -21.88 -1.71
N SER A 140 -12.73 -22.77 -1.93
CA SER A 140 -14.06 -22.43 -2.47
C SER A 140 -14.88 -21.56 -1.50
N LEU A 141 -14.55 -21.59 -0.21
CA LEU A 141 -14.98 -20.63 0.79
C LEU A 141 -13.75 -20.03 1.45
N CYS A 142 -13.52 -18.73 1.24
CA CYS A 142 -12.36 -18.03 1.77
C CYS A 142 -12.24 -18.15 3.30
N GLU A 143 -11.01 -18.35 3.77
CA GLU A 143 -10.67 -18.21 5.19
C GLU A 143 -10.46 -16.76 5.62
N MET A 144 -10.45 -16.53 6.93
CA MET A 144 -10.22 -15.20 7.52
C MET A 144 -8.87 -14.62 7.09
N GLY A 145 -8.89 -13.46 6.44
CA GLY A 145 -7.68 -12.81 5.95
C GLY A 145 -6.99 -13.49 4.77
N GLU A 146 -7.65 -14.44 4.09
CA GLU A 146 -7.17 -15.06 2.86
C GLU A 146 -7.24 -14.07 1.69
N LEU A 147 -6.24 -14.09 0.81
CA LEU A 147 -6.21 -13.24 -0.38
C LEU A 147 -7.30 -13.69 -1.37
N THR A 148 -8.00 -12.76 -2.00
CA THR A 148 -9.00 -13.09 -3.03
C THR A 148 -8.38 -13.09 -4.43
N GLN A 149 -9.14 -13.55 -5.43
CA GLN A 149 -8.76 -13.36 -6.84
C GLN A 149 -8.58 -11.89 -7.21
N THR A 150 -9.40 -10.98 -6.64
CA THR A 150 -9.21 -9.54 -6.81
C THR A 150 -7.82 -9.11 -6.35
N GLY A 151 -7.36 -9.61 -5.19
CA GLY A 151 -6.03 -9.33 -4.67
C GLY A 151 -4.89 -9.82 -5.57
N ILE A 152 -5.03 -11.02 -6.15
CA ILE A 152 -4.09 -11.55 -7.13
C ILE A 152 -4.05 -10.66 -8.39
N VAL A 153 -5.22 -10.33 -8.96
CA VAL A 153 -5.32 -9.52 -10.18
C VAL A 153 -4.75 -8.12 -9.98
N GLN A 154 -4.98 -7.51 -8.81
CA GLN A 154 -4.37 -6.21 -8.48
C GLN A 154 -2.84 -6.25 -8.54
N HIS A 155 -2.22 -7.32 -8.02
CA HIS A 155 -0.77 -7.44 -8.04
C HIS A 155 -0.23 -7.88 -9.39
N LEU A 156 -0.96 -8.70 -10.16
CA LEU A 156 -0.63 -8.95 -11.57
C LEU A 156 -0.61 -7.64 -12.37
N GLN A 157 -1.56 -6.72 -12.16
CA GLN A 157 -1.56 -5.40 -12.79
C GLN A 157 -0.37 -4.54 -12.34
N ASN A 158 -0.09 -4.49 -11.04
CA ASN A 158 1.08 -3.76 -10.54
C ASN A 158 2.38 -4.29 -11.19
N GLY A 159 2.60 -5.60 -11.20
CA GLY A 159 3.83 -6.16 -11.77
C GLY A 159 3.93 -5.98 -13.28
N GLN A 160 2.82 -6.04 -14.02
CA GLN A 160 2.79 -5.76 -15.46
C GLN A 160 3.19 -4.30 -15.74
N LEU A 161 2.62 -3.36 -14.99
CA LEU A 161 2.98 -1.94 -15.07
C LEU A 161 4.48 -1.74 -14.79
N LEU A 162 4.98 -2.35 -13.71
CA LEU A 162 6.41 -2.25 -13.36
C LEU A 162 7.32 -2.90 -14.41
N ARG A 163 6.90 -3.99 -15.06
CA ARG A 163 7.65 -4.65 -16.14
C ARG A 163 7.80 -3.73 -17.34
N ASP A 164 6.70 -3.14 -17.78
CA ASP A 164 6.68 -2.27 -18.95
C ASP A 164 7.61 -1.05 -18.77
N ILE A 165 7.71 -0.57 -17.53
CA ILE A 165 8.56 0.57 -17.18
C ILE A 165 10.01 0.12 -16.94
N TYR A 166 10.25 -0.77 -15.98
CA TYR A 166 11.61 -1.00 -15.49
C TYR A 166 12.37 -2.05 -16.29
N ILE A 167 11.68 -3.04 -16.86
CA ILE A 167 12.33 -4.07 -17.68
C ILE A 167 12.36 -3.62 -19.14
N LYS A 168 11.20 -3.32 -19.74
CA LYS A 168 11.13 -3.04 -21.18
C LYS A 168 11.68 -1.67 -21.57
N LYS A 169 11.38 -0.62 -20.79
CA LYS A 169 11.80 0.75 -21.11
C LYS A 169 13.18 1.09 -20.55
N HIS A 170 13.48 0.69 -19.31
CA HIS A 170 14.73 1.07 -18.63
C HIS A 170 15.83 0.00 -18.63
N ASN A 171 15.53 -1.24 -19.03
CA ASN A 171 16.49 -2.35 -18.97
C ASN A 171 17.18 -2.46 -17.60
N LEU A 172 16.40 -2.30 -16.52
CA LEU A 172 16.91 -2.27 -15.14
C LEU A 172 17.68 -3.54 -14.79
N LEU A 173 17.21 -4.69 -15.27
CA LEU A 173 17.87 -5.97 -15.13
C LEU A 173 18.55 -6.36 -16.45
N PRO A 174 19.76 -6.93 -16.40
CA PRO A 174 20.39 -7.49 -17.59
C PRO A 174 19.63 -8.73 -18.08
N ILE A 175 19.80 -9.08 -19.36
CA ILE A 175 19.11 -10.21 -20.00
C ILE A 175 19.38 -11.52 -19.25
N ASP A 176 20.63 -11.71 -18.82
CA ASP A 176 21.14 -12.87 -18.09
C ASP A 176 21.12 -12.68 -16.57
N TRP A 177 20.13 -11.95 -16.05
CA TRP A 177 20.06 -11.64 -14.61
C TRP A 177 20.18 -12.89 -13.72
N ILE A 178 20.90 -12.72 -12.61
CA ILE A 178 21.10 -13.71 -11.55
C ILE A 178 20.31 -13.35 -10.29
N SER A 179 20.16 -14.30 -9.37
CA SER A 179 19.42 -14.12 -8.10
C SER A 179 19.87 -12.89 -7.30
N LYS A 180 21.16 -12.55 -7.34
CA LYS A 180 21.72 -11.38 -6.65
C LYS A 180 21.19 -10.04 -7.15
N HIS A 181 20.63 -9.95 -8.36
CA HIS A 181 20.00 -8.72 -8.84
C HIS A 181 18.67 -8.42 -8.16
N LEU A 182 18.07 -9.41 -7.50
CA LEU A 182 16.79 -9.31 -6.83
C LEU A 182 16.98 -9.38 -5.31
N TYR A 183 16.19 -8.59 -4.59
CA TYR A 183 15.96 -8.79 -3.16
C TYR A 183 14.46 -8.87 -2.92
N LEU A 184 14.00 -10.02 -2.41
CA LEU A 184 12.58 -10.28 -2.19
C LEU A 184 12.37 -10.59 -0.71
N GLU A 185 11.50 -9.84 -0.05
CA GLU A 185 11.22 -9.99 1.37
C GLU A 185 9.73 -9.83 1.64
N THR A 186 9.18 -10.68 2.50
CA THR A 186 7.76 -10.64 2.85
C THR A 186 7.53 -11.06 4.29
N THR A 187 6.45 -10.57 4.90
CA THR A 187 6.02 -11.10 6.21
C THR A 187 5.45 -12.51 6.07
N GLY A 188 5.50 -13.29 7.16
CA GLY A 188 5.01 -14.67 7.22
C GLY A 188 3.48 -14.84 7.16
N LYS A 189 2.78 -14.09 6.31
CA LYS A 189 1.34 -14.25 6.03
C LYS A 189 1.14 -14.72 4.59
N SER A 190 0.24 -15.67 4.37
CA SER A 190 -0.07 -16.19 3.03
C SER A 190 -0.41 -15.06 2.05
N ARG A 191 -1.31 -14.16 2.44
CA ARG A 191 -1.72 -13.01 1.61
C ARG A 191 -0.58 -12.09 1.17
N THR A 192 0.48 -11.91 1.97
CA THR A 192 1.62 -11.06 1.60
C THR A 192 2.56 -11.82 0.68
N LEU A 193 2.86 -13.08 0.95
CA LEU A 193 3.64 -13.93 0.05
C LEU A 193 2.97 -14.03 -1.33
N GLN A 194 1.68 -14.37 -1.36
CA GLN A 194 0.88 -14.51 -2.59
C GLN A 194 0.81 -13.20 -3.39
N SER A 195 0.66 -12.06 -2.72
CA SER A 195 0.69 -10.74 -3.37
C SER A 195 2.07 -10.43 -3.98
N GLY A 196 3.15 -10.78 -3.27
CA GLY A 196 4.51 -10.63 -3.76
C GLY A 196 4.80 -11.51 -4.97
N LEU A 197 4.35 -12.77 -4.93
CA LEU A 197 4.46 -13.73 -6.04
C LEU A 197 3.66 -13.30 -7.26
N ALA A 198 2.42 -12.82 -7.08
CA ALA A 198 1.60 -12.31 -8.17
C ALA A 198 2.24 -11.10 -8.86
N LEU A 199 2.79 -10.15 -8.09
CA LEU A 199 3.53 -9.02 -8.65
C LEU A 199 4.79 -9.49 -9.37
N LEU A 200 5.58 -10.36 -8.74
CA LEU A 200 6.83 -10.85 -9.32
C LEU A 200 6.59 -11.61 -10.62
N TYR A 201 5.53 -12.42 -10.70
CA TYR A 201 5.21 -13.20 -11.90
C TYR A 201 4.91 -12.31 -13.10
N SER A 202 4.10 -11.25 -12.96
CA SER A 202 3.89 -10.34 -14.09
C SER A 202 5.08 -9.41 -14.33
N PHE A 203 5.91 -9.15 -13.32
CA PHE A 203 7.15 -8.39 -13.45
C PHE A 203 8.22 -9.15 -14.27
N LEU A 204 8.41 -10.43 -13.96
CA LEU A 204 9.34 -11.37 -14.59
C LEU A 204 8.61 -12.68 -14.91
N PRO A 205 7.82 -12.76 -16.00
CA PRO A 205 7.10 -13.98 -16.32
C PRO A 205 8.03 -15.16 -16.53
N ASP A 206 7.54 -16.33 -16.13
CA ASP A 206 8.24 -17.61 -16.27
C ASP A 206 9.64 -17.60 -15.66
N PHE A 207 9.83 -16.84 -14.58
CA PHE A 207 11.08 -16.81 -13.83
C PHE A 207 11.50 -18.23 -13.42
N ASP A 208 12.81 -18.46 -13.34
CA ASP A 208 13.35 -19.69 -12.78
C ASP A 208 13.23 -19.68 -11.25
N TRP A 209 12.49 -20.64 -10.69
CA TRP A 209 12.29 -20.79 -9.24
C TRP A 209 13.62 -20.90 -8.46
N LYS A 210 14.69 -21.42 -9.08
CA LYS A 210 16.03 -21.51 -8.45
C LYS A 210 16.68 -20.15 -8.24
N LYS A 211 16.25 -19.13 -8.99
CA LYS A 211 16.73 -17.75 -8.84
C LYS A 211 15.90 -16.94 -7.84
N ILE A 212 14.77 -17.48 -7.38
CA ILE A 212 13.85 -16.78 -6.49
C ILE A 212 14.11 -17.20 -5.05
N ASN A 213 14.42 -16.21 -4.21
CA ASN A 213 14.54 -16.40 -2.77
C ASN A 213 13.72 -15.33 -2.04
N PHE A 214 12.59 -15.73 -1.46
CA PHE A 214 11.79 -14.87 -0.58
C PHE A 214 12.27 -15.02 0.87
N ARG A 215 12.72 -13.89 1.42
CA ARG A 215 13.15 -13.78 2.81
C ARG A 215 11.97 -13.53 3.73
N ASN A 216 11.91 -14.24 4.85
CA ASN A 216 10.87 -14.04 5.85
C ASN A 216 11.18 -12.85 6.76
N GLN A 217 10.23 -11.93 6.86
CA GLN A 217 10.27 -10.80 7.75
C GLN A 217 9.32 -11.01 8.93
N TRP A 218 9.90 -11.27 10.10
CA TRP A 218 9.16 -11.56 11.33
C TRP A 218 8.43 -10.34 11.92
N SER A 219 8.86 -9.14 11.53
CA SER A 219 8.35 -7.88 12.06
C SER A 219 7.56 -7.10 11.02
N THR A 220 6.36 -6.64 11.37
CA THR A 220 5.55 -5.77 10.49
C THR A 220 6.19 -4.41 10.21
N ILE A 221 7.24 -4.02 10.95
CA ILE A 221 8.04 -2.82 10.69
C ILE A 221 9.32 -3.10 9.90
N PHE A 222 9.49 -4.32 9.37
CA PHE A 222 10.62 -4.72 8.54
C PHE A 222 11.98 -4.51 9.23
N CYS A 223 12.07 -5.05 10.44
CA CYS A 223 13.28 -5.06 11.25
C CYS A 223 13.93 -6.44 11.21
N SER A 224 15.13 -6.52 10.63
CA SER A 224 15.91 -7.78 10.53
C SER A 224 16.92 -7.96 11.68
N GLY A 225 17.04 -7.01 12.60
CA GLY A 225 17.92 -7.09 13.77
C GLY A 225 18.19 -5.72 14.42
N HIS A 226 18.46 -5.71 15.74
CA HIS A 226 18.81 -4.50 16.52
C HIS A 226 17.83 -3.31 16.44
N CYS A 227 16.52 -3.55 16.35
CA CYS A 227 15.49 -2.48 16.35
C CYS A 227 14.62 -2.45 17.62
N GLU A 228 15.15 -2.94 18.74
CA GLU A 228 14.54 -2.73 20.04
C GLU A 228 14.52 -1.24 20.35
N CYS A 229 13.33 -0.72 20.65
CA CYS A 229 13.13 0.70 20.83
C CYS A 229 11.97 0.93 21.80
N GLN A 230 12.28 1.12 23.09
CA GLN A 230 11.27 1.35 24.12
C GLN A 230 10.50 2.64 23.84
N ARG A 231 11.19 3.70 23.38
CA ARG A 231 10.57 4.98 23.05
C ARG A 231 9.55 4.88 21.90
N ARG A 232 9.82 4.04 20.90
CA ARG A 232 8.84 3.73 19.84
C ARG A 232 7.57 3.13 20.44
N ASN A 233 7.72 2.14 21.31
CA ASN A 233 6.57 1.47 21.94
C ASN A 233 5.78 2.45 22.82
N HIS A 234 6.47 3.31 23.57
CA HIS A 234 5.85 4.37 24.35
C HIS A 234 4.97 5.31 23.49
N TYR A 235 5.48 5.80 22.36
CA TYR A 235 4.66 6.64 21.48
C TYR A 235 3.48 5.90 20.84
N LEU A 236 3.63 4.60 20.57
CA LEU A 236 2.52 3.77 20.11
C LEU A 236 1.43 3.65 21.19
N GLU A 237 1.81 3.44 22.45
CA GLU A 237 0.89 3.39 23.58
C GLU A 237 0.17 4.73 23.79
N GLU A 238 0.90 5.85 23.73
CA GLU A 238 0.31 7.19 23.82
C GLU A 238 -0.69 7.47 22.69
N GLU A 239 -0.37 7.05 21.47
CA GLU A 239 -1.29 7.16 20.33
C GLU A 239 -2.54 6.27 20.52
N GLN A 240 -2.38 5.06 21.03
CA GLN A 240 -3.50 4.16 21.33
C GLN A 240 -4.39 4.73 22.45
N ARG A 241 -3.80 5.30 23.50
CA ARG A 241 -4.53 5.98 24.59
C ARG A 241 -5.29 7.19 24.06
N ARG A 242 -4.65 8.02 23.22
CA ARG A 242 -5.28 9.17 22.55
C ARG A 242 -6.50 8.72 21.74
N GLN A 243 -6.31 7.75 20.85
CA GLN A 243 -7.38 7.24 19.99
C GLN A 243 -8.54 6.66 20.81
N TYR A 244 -8.24 5.89 21.86
CA TYR A 244 -9.24 5.36 22.78
C TYR A 244 -10.02 6.48 23.49
N SER A 245 -9.32 7.47 24.04
CA SER A 245 -9.95 8.62 24.72
C SER A 245 -10.89 9.39 23.79
N LEU A 246 -10.48 9.63 22.53
CA LEU A 246 -11.32 10.32 21.55
C LEU A 246 -12.57 9.51 21.21
N ARG A 247 -12.45 8.19 21.06
CA ARG A 247 -13.60 7.30 20.78
C ARG A 247 -14.63 7.33 21.91
N VAL A 248 -14.18 7.22 23.16
CA VAL A 248 -15.08 7.16 24.34
C VAL A 248 -15.76 8.50 24.62
N LYS A 249 -15.11 9.64 24.32
CA LYS A 249 -15.69 10.98 24.51
C LYS A 249 -16.85 11.30 23.55
N LYS A 250 -17.03 10.53 22.48
CA LYS A 250 -18.01 10.81 21.42
C LYS A 250 -19.30 10.03 21.65
N ILE A 251 -20.26 10.67 22.30
CA ILE A 251 -21.58 10.08 22.62
C ILE A 251 -22.29 9.56 21.35
N ASP A 252 -22.26 10.31 20.25
CA ASP A 252 -22.91 9.88 18.99
C ASP A 252 -22.27 8.65 18.38
N LEU A 253 -20.95 8.50 18.52
CA LEU A 253 -20.23 7.32 18.08
C LEU A 253 -20.60 6.11 18.94
N GLU A 254 -20.66 6.28 20.27
CA GLU A 254 -21.13 5.24 21.19
C GLU A 254 -22.55 4.77 20.84
N LYS A 255 -23.48 5.71 20.62
CA LYS A 255 -24.86 5.41 20.19
C LYS A 255 -24.87 4.63 18.88
N THR A 256 -24.10 5.08 17.88
CA THR A 256 -24.00 4.39 16.58
C THR A 256 -23.52 2.94 16.73
N TYR A 257 -22.46 2.71 17.53
CA TYR A 257 -21.97 1.35 17.78
C TYR A 257 -22.97 0.51 18.56
N ALA A 258 -23.70 1.09 19.53
CA ALA A 258 -24.74 0.39 20.28
C ALA A 258 -25.93 0.01 19.39
N ASP A 259 -26.35 0.89 18.47
CA ASP A 259 -27.43 0.61 17.52
C ASP A 259 -27.02 -0.49 16.54
N MET A 260 -25.81 -0.42 15.97
CA MET A 260 -25.26 -1.49 15.14
C MET A 260 -25.20 -2.83 15.90
N ALA A 261 -24.78 -2.80 17.16
CA ALA A 261 -24.66 -4.00 17.99
C ALA A 261 -26.04 -4.60 18.32
N ARG A 262 -27.05 -3.76 18.55
CA ARG A 262 -28.46 -4.17 18.73
C ARG A 262 -29.02 -4.85 17.48
N ILE A 263 -28.75 -4.31 16.29
CA ILE A 263 -29.21 -4.89 15.01
C ILE A 263 -28.64 -6.30 14.82
N VAL A 264 -27.36 -6.50 15.14
CA VAL A 264 -26.70 -7.81 15.01
C VAL A 264 -27.00 -8.74 16.21
N GLY A 265 -27.54 -8.18 17.29
CA GLY A 265 -27.85 -8.92 18.51
C GLY A 265 -26.60 -9.35 19.29
N ILE A 266 -25.58 -8.51 19.36
CA ILE A 266 -24.33 -8.77 20.12
C ILE A 266 -24.00 -7.59 21.06
N PRO A 267 -23.16 -7.78 22.09
CA PRO A 267 -22.68 -6.67 22.92
C PRO A 267 -21.82 -5.66 22.12
N THR A 268 -21.97 -4.36 22.41
CA THR A 268 -21.21 -3.28 21.75
C THR A 268 -19.69 -3.48 21.80
N ARG A 269 -19.18 -4.01 22.92
CA ARG A 269 -17.75 -4.34 23.09
C ARG A 269 -17.28 -5.40 22.09
N GLN A 270 -18.13 -6.40 21.82
CA GLN A 270 -17.82 -7.47 20.86
C GLN A 270 -17.87 -6.95 19.43
N LEU A 271 -18.85 -6.10 19.08
CA LEU A 271 -18.89 -5.46 17.77
C LEU A 271 -17.63 -4.62 17.52
N ARG A 272 -17.19 -3.82 18.50
CA ARG A 272 -15.95 -3.03 18.39
C ARG A 272 -14.72 -3.89 18.12
N ALA A 273 -14.58 -4.99 18.85
CA ALA A 273 -13.47 -5.92 18.68
C ALA A 273 -13.45 -6.58 17.30
N SER A 274 -14.62 -6.77 16.68
CA SER A 274 -14.76 -7.33 15.33
C SER A 274 -14.41 -6.37 14.18
N ASN A 275 -13.98 -5.14 14.48
CA ASN A 275 -13.66 -4.08 13.52
C ASN A 275 -14.68 -4.03 12.36
N PRO A 276 -15.88 -3.48 12.60
CA PRO A 276 -16.98 -3.58 11.65
C PRO A 276 -16.68 -2.91 10.32
N ILE A 277 -15.70 -1.99 10.26
CA ILE A 277 -15.25 -1.40 9.00
C ILE A 277 -14.59 -2.48 8.11
N ASP A 278 -13.62 -3.25 8.64
CA ASP A 278 -12.96 -4.32 7.87
C ASP A 278 -13.97 -5.42 7.47
N SER A 279 -14.89 -5.77 8.37
CA SER A 279 -15.85 -6.86 8.17
C SER A 279 -17.03 -6.52 7.27
N MET A 280 -17.39 -5.24 7.16
CA MET A 280 -18.64 -4.83 6.52
C MET A 280 -18.45 -3.85 5.35
N LEU A 281 -17.21 -3.49 4.99
CA LEU A 281 -16.90 -2.75 3.74
C LEU A 281 -17.58 -3.37 2.50
N CYS A 282 -17.87 -4.68 2.52
CA CYS A 282 -18.58 -5.39 1.45
C CYS A 282 -20.11 -5.21 1.42
N HIS A 283 -20.75 -4.56 2.40
CA HIS A 283 -22.21 -4.70 2.62
C HIS A 283 -23.03 -3.38 2.73
N PHE A 284 -22.46 -2.18 2.51
CA PHE A 284 -23.08 -0.99 3.10
C PHE A 284 -23.82 0.02 2.22
N CYS A 285 -25.06 0.31 2.66
CA CYS A 285 -25.86 1.51 2.35
C CYS A 285 -26.33 2.24 3.64
N HIS A 286 -26.06 3.56 3.71
CA HIS A 286 -26.63 4.71 4.46
C HIS A 286 -26.64 4.89 6.02
N ASN A 287 -26.56 6.18 6.41
CA ASN A 287 -26.58 6.89 7.71
C ASN A 287 -25.53 6.60 8.80
N HIS A 288 -25.30 5.36 9.23
CA HIS A 288 -24.35 5.08 10.34
C HIS A 288 -22.89 5.43 10.00
N PHE A 289 -22.52 5.30 8.72
CA PHE A 289 -21.16 5.55 8.26
C PHE A 289 -20.78 7.04 8.27
N LYS A 290 -21.75 7.95 8.19
CA LYS A 290 -21.46 9.39 8.20
C LYS A 290 -20.88 9.81 9.56
N VAL A 291 -21.37 9.22 10.65
CA VAL A 291 -20.87 9.44 12.02
C VAL A 291 -19.48 8.82 12.20
N ILE A 292 -19.31 7.56 11.78
CA ILE A 292 -17.99 6.88 11.81
C ILE A 292 -16.96 7.66 11.00
N LYS A 293 -17.33 8.12 9.81
CA LYS A 293 -16.45 8.87 8.92
C LYS A 293 -16.08 10.23 9.51
N LYS A 294 -17.06 10.98 10.02
CA LYS A 294 -16.81 12.24 10.70
C LYS A 294 -15.82 12.04 11.86
N HIS A 295 -16.01 10.99 12.65
CA HIS A 295 -15.08 10.63 13.72
C HIS A 295 -13.68 10.30 13.18
N GLN A 296 -13.53 9.53 12.10
CA GLN A 296 -12.23 9.25 11.49
C GLN A 296 -11.50 10.53 11.03
N LEU A 297 -12.23 11.50 10.48
CA LEU A 297 -11.64 12.78 10.07
C LEU A 297 -11.23 13.64 11.26
N GLU A 298 -11.99 13.61 12.35
CA GLU A 298 -11.62 14.26 13.61
C GLU A 298 -10.41 13.57 14.26
N ASP A 299 -10.38 12.23 14.26
CA ASP A 299 -9.26 11.41 14.76
C ASP A 299 -7.97 11.73 14.01
N GLU A 300 -8.04 11.86 12.68
CA GLU A 300 -6.90 12.26 11.86
C GLU A 300 -6.38 13.66 12.22
N LYS A 301 -7.28 14.65 12.37
CA LYS A 301 -6.88 16.01 12.78
C LYS A 301 -6.20 16.01 14.15
N GLU A 302 -6.73 15.27 15.12
CA GLU A 302 -6.12 15.17 16.44
C GLU A 302 -4.77 14.43 16.41
N ARG A 303 -4.67 13.35 15.62
CA ARG A 303 -3.42 12.60 15.41
C ARG A 303 -2.32 13.52 14.89
N GLN A 304 -2.61 14.35 13.89
CA GLN A 304 -1.67 15.33 13.34
C GLN A 304 -1.29 16.42 14.37
N LYS A 305 -2.24 16.86 15.19
CA LYS A 305 -1.99 17.86 16.25
C LYS A 305 -1.10 17.32 17.36
N LYS A 306 -1.36 16.09 17.83
CA LYS A 306 -0.66 15.47 18.98
C LYS A 306 0.70 14.87 18.61
N LYS A 307 0.88 14.46 17.35
CA LYS A 307 2.14 13.94 16.80
C LYS A 307 2.67 12.63 17.42
N TYR A 308 1.97 11.97 18.34
CA TYR A 308 2.42 10.69 18.90
C TYR A 308 2.63 9.64 17.80
N TYR A 309 1.66 9.48 16.90
CA TYR A 309 1.85 8.58 15.74
C TYR A 309 3.02 8.97 14.84
N TYR A 310 3.26 10.27 14.62
CA TYR A 310 4.39 10.73 13.82
C TYR A 310 5.73 10.36 14.48
N LEU A 311 5.86 10.58 15.79
CA LEU A 311 7.04 10.19 16.57
C LEU A 311 7.24 8.67 16.58
N TYR A 312 6.18 7.89 16.75
CA TYR A 312 6.19 6.45 16.55
C TYR A 312 6.70 6.08 15.15
N ALA A 313 6.15 6.70 14.11
CA ALA A 313 6.42 6.40 12.72
C ALA A 313 7.90 6.61 12.33
N LEU A 314 8.54 7.68 12.83
CA LEU A 314 9.98 7.93 12.61
C LEU A 314 10.84 6.76 13.13
N LEU A 315 10.57 6.31 14.36
CA LEU A 315 11.34 5.22 14.98
C LEU A 315 10.96 3.83 14.43
N ALA A 316 9.69 3.63 14.07
CA ALA A 316 9.20 2.38 13.50
C ALA A 316 9.70 2.17 12.07
N SER A 317 9.80 3.24 11.26
CA SER A 317 10.17 3.17 9.84
C SER A 317 11.67 3.23 9.61
N HIS A 318 12.46 3.66 10.61
CA HIS A 318 13.92 3.73 10.47
C HIS A 318 14.56 2.44 9.95
N PRO A 319 14.24 1.22 10.45
CA PRO A 319 14.90 0.01 9.99
C PRO A 319 14.81 -0.19 8.47
N ILE A 320 13.60 -0.10 7.89
CA ILE A 320 13.39 -0.29 6.45
C ILE A 320 13.96 0.87 5.61
N LEU A 321 13.89 2.12 6.11
CA LEU A 321 14.45 3.28 5.42
C LEU A 321 15.99 3.24 5.40
N ASN A 322 16.61 2.89 6.53
CA ASN A 322 18.06 2.74 6.64
C ASN A 322 18.58 1.61 5.75
N GLN A 323 17.84 0.49 5.72
CA GLN A 323 18.08 -0.60 4.79
C GLN A 323 17.98 -0.17 3.32
N THR A 324 17.01 0.67 2.97
CA THR A 324 16.83 1.21 1.62
C THR A 324 18.00 2.15 1.26
N VAL A 325 18.36 3.07 2.15
CA VAL A 325 19.52 3.97 1.99
C VAL A 325 20.81 3.19 1.77
N ASN A 326 21.10 2.19 2.61
CA ASN A 326 22.35 1.43 2.50
C ASN A 326 22.47 0.70 1.15
N ARG A 327 21.37 0.14 0.64
CA ARG A 327 21.36 -0.52 -0.68
C ARG A 327 21.55 0.48 -1.81
N MET A 328 20.85 1.61 -1.77
CA MET A 328 21.01 2.67 -2.77
C MET A 328 22.43 3.23 -2.79
N LEU A 329 23.06 3.42 -1.62
CA LEU A 329 24.46 3.83 -1.52
C LEU A 329 25.41 2.79 -2.14
N ARG A 330 25.22 1.50 -1.87
CA ARG A 330 26.02 0.44 -2.52
C ARG A 330 25.91 0.48 -4.05
N ILE A 331 24.71 0.70 -4.58
CA ILE A 331 24.50 0.85 -6.03
C ILE A 331 25.16 2.12 -6.57
N ALA A 332 25.05 3.24 -5.86
CA ALA A 332 25.69 4.50 -6.20
C ALA A 332 27.23 4.38 -6.23
N GLU A 333 27.81 3.54 -5.35
CA GLU A 333 29.23 3.15 -5.31
C GLU A 333 29.63 2.15 -6.41
N GLY A 334 28.69 1.72 -7.26
CA GLY A 334 28.95 0.86 -8.41
C GLY A 334 28.72 -0.64 -8.18
N LYS A 335 28.18 -1.05 -7.02
CA LYS A 335 27.66 -2.42 -6.87
C LYS A 335 26.49 -2.63 -7.82
N LYS A 336 26.34 -3.87 -8.28
CA LYS A 336 25.27 -4.29 -9.21
C LYS A 336 24.42 -5.40 -8.62
N GLU A 337 24.28 -5.46 -7.30
CA GLU A 337 23.42 -6.42 -6.62
C GLU A 337 22.18 -5.68 -6.09
N GLU A 338 21.02 -6.35 -6.02
CA GLU A 338 19.76 -5.77 -5.53
C GLU A 338 19.26 -4.57 -6.37
N LEU A 339 19.37 -4.67 -7.70
CA LEU A 339 18.86 -3.68 -8.65
C LEU A 339 17.34 -3.50 -8.54
N PHE A 340 16.62 -4.59 -8.27
CA PHE A 340 15.19 -4.57 -7.96
C PHE A 340 14.94 -5.18 -6.58
N VAL A 341 14.26 -4.42 -5.73
CA VAL A 341 13.92 -4.81 -4.36
C VAL A 341 12.42 -4.79 -4.17
N LEU A 342 11.84 -5.89 -3.68
CA LEU A 342 10.42 -6.02 -3.37
C LEU A 342 10.21 -6.37 -1.89
N TYR A 343 9.48 -5.51 -1.18
CA TYR A 343 8.98 -5.74 0.15
C TYR A 343 7.46 -5.94 0.10
N SER A 344 6.97 -7.15 0.39
CA SER A 344 5.53 -7.44 0.42
C SER A 344 4.98 -7.45 1.84
N ALA A 345 4.13 -6.47 2.14
CA ALA A 345 3.85 -6.01 3.50
C ALA A 345 2.37 -5.66 3.75
N HIS A 346 2.13 -4.83 4.76
CA HIS A 346 0.80 -4.45 5.25
C HIS A 346 0.57 -2.94 5.20
N ASP A 347 -0.68 -2.55 5.40
CA ASP A 347 -1.05 -1.15 5.69
C ASP A 347 -0.33 -0.61 6.93
N VAL A 348 -0.20 -1.43 7.98
CA VAL A 348 0.55 -1.09 9.21
C VAL A 348 2.06 -0.95 8.99
N THR A 349 2.58 -1.40 7.86
CA THR A 349 3.97 -1.15 7.42
C THR A 349 4.04 0.14 6.61
N LEU A 350 3.15 0.30 5.62
CA LEU A 350 3.19 1.41 4.68
C LEU A 350 2.80 2.75 5.31
N SER A 351 1.80 2.75 6.19
CA SER A 351 1.30 3.95 6.88
C SER A 351 2.37 4.67 7.71
N PRO A 352 3.15 4.01 8.59
CA PRO A 352 4.23 4.69 9.30
C PRO A 352 5.34 5.15 8.35
N VAL A 353 5.68 4.41 7.28
CA VAL A 353 6.71 4.86 6.32
C VAL A 353 6.29 6.16 5.63
N LEU A 354 5.04 6.24 5.14
CA LEU A 354 4.49 7.47 4.55
C LEU A 354 4.49 8.64 5.54
N SER A 355 4.10 8.37 6.80
CA SER A 355 4.13 9.38 7.87
C SER A 355 5.55 9.85 8.19
N ALA A 356 6.53 8.95 8.25
CA ALA A 356 7.93 9.28 8.54
C ALA A 356 8.54 10.14 7.44
N LEU A 357 8.23 9.85 6.18
CA LEU A 357 8.64 10.65 5.03
C LEU A 357 7.98 12.03 4.98
N GLY A 358 6.97 12.30 5.82
CA GLY A 358 6.24 13.57 5.85
C GLY A 358 5.06 13.65 4.88
N ILE A 359 4.64 12.53 4.29
CA ILE A 359 3.55 12.45 3.30
C ILE A 359 2.21 12.35 4.04
N THR A 360 1.83 13.41 4.75
CA THR A 360 0.67 13.42 5.66
C THR A 360 -0.68 13.46 4.95
N GLY A 361 -0.72 13.85 3.67
CA GLY A 361 -1.92 13.82 2.83
C GLY A 361 -2.31 12.42 2.33
N ALA A 362 -1.48 11.40 2.58
CA ALA A 362 -1.79 10.05 2.13
C ALA A 362 -2.99 9.48 2.91
N LYS A 363 -4.09 9.23 2.20
CA LYS A 363 -5.21 8.41 2.71
C LYS A 363 -4.69 7.05 3.18
N PHE A 364 -5.46 6.39 4.05
CA PHE A 364 -5.15 5.03 4.51
C PHE A 364 -4.79 4.13 3.32
N PRO A 365 -3.68 3.38 3.35
CA PRO A 365 -3.22 2.65 2.18
C PRO A 365 -4.27 1.69 1.64
N ARG A 366 -4.73 1.92 0.41
CA ARG A 366 -5.66 1.05 -0.33
C ARG A 366 -5.05 -0.33 -0.58
N PHE A 367 -5.88 -1.32 -0.91
CA PHE A 367 -5.35 -2.63 -1.30
C PHE A 367 -4.42 -2.51 -2.51
N ALA A 368 -3.37 -3.34 -2.53
CA ALA A 368 -2.32 -3.30 -3.53
C ALA A 368 -1.67 -1.91 -3.72
N ALA A 369 -1.66 -1.07 -2.68
CA ALA A 369 -0.91 0.16 -2.69
C ALA A 369 0.59 -0.13 -2.80
N ARG A 370 1.33 0.72 -3.53
CA ARG A 370 2.77 0.62 -3.73
C ARG A 370 3.45 1.96 -3.43
N LEU A 371 4.53 1.91 -2.65
CA LEU A 371 5.49 2.98 -2.47
C LEU A 371 6.78 2.56 -3.17
N VAL A 372 7.28 3.41 -4.07
CA VAL A 372 8.45 3.12 -4.91
C VAL A 372 9.53 4.15 -4.61
N PHE A 373 10.75 3.68 -4.38
CA PHE A 373 11.95 4.52 -4.36
C PHE A 373 12.79 4.17 -5.57
N GLU A 374 13.07 5.15 -6.40
CA GLU A 374 13.91 4.99 -7.58
C GLU A 374 15.22 5.75 -7.38
N LEU A 375 16.32 5.11 -7.74
CA LEU A 375 17.64 5.70 -7.77
C LEU A 375 18.04 6.00 -9.21
N TRP A 376 18.44 7.24 -9.44
CA TRP A 376 18.80 7.77 -10.75
C TRP A 376 20.21 8.34 -10.73
N LYS A 377 20.93 8.19 -11.84
CA LYS A 377 22.24 8.78 -12.07
C LYS A 377 22.15 9.83 -13.15
N ASP A 378 22.70 11.02 -12.91
CA ASP A 378 22.86 12.03 -13.96
C ASP A 378 24.07 11.66 -14.83
N GLU A 379 23.84 11.39 -16.12
CA GLU A 379 24.90 11.01 -17.05
C GLU A 379 25.74 12.21 -17.52
N LYS A 380 25.26 13.44 -17.33
CA LYS A 380 26.02 14.68 -17.65
C LYS A 380 26.95 15.09 -16.53
N LYS A 381 26.63 14.73 -15.29
CA LYS A 381 27.40 15.07 -14.10
C LYS A 381 27.87 13.79 -13.41
N TYR A 382 29.12 13.42 -13.67
CA TYR A 382 29.75 12.28 -13.01
C TYR A 382 29.60 12.40 -11.48
N ASN A 383 29.13 11.30 -10.86
CA ASN A 383 28.94 11.09 -9.42
C ASN A 383 27.76 11.77 -8.72
N GLU A 384 26.84 12.46 -9.42
CA GLU A 384 25.58 12.91 -8.78
C GLU A 384 24.47 11.84 -8.91
N ASN A 385 23.98 11.36 -7.76
CA ASN A 385 22.86 10.42 -7.70
C ASN A 385 21.62 11.11 -7.12
N PHE A 386 20.45 10.68 -7.58
CA PHE A 386 19.18 11.31 -7.26
C PHE A 386 18.15 10.26 -6.89
N ILE A 387 17.25 10.63 -6.00
CA ILE A 387 16.14 9.82 -5.57
C ILE A 387 14.82 10.39 -6.06
N ARG A 388 13.91 9.49 -6.42
CA ARG A 388 12.50 9.79 -6.63
C ARG A 388 11.64 8.84 -5.83
N ILE A 389 10.61 9.36 -5.19
CA ILE A 389 9.67 8.59 -4.38
C ILE A 389 8.29 8.72 -5.00
N LEU A 390 7.65 7.59 -5.28
CA LEU A 390 6.32 7.52 -5.86
C LEU A 390 5.35 6.75 -4.98
N TYR A 391 4.13 7.23 -4.83
CA TYR A 391 3.05 6.52 -4.13
C TYR A 391 1.88 6.31 -5.09
N ASN A 392 1.58 5.05 -5.41
CA ASN A 392 0.51 4.65 -6.33
C ASN A 392 0.54 5.41 -7.67
N GLY A 393 1.70 5.51 -8.31
CA GLY A 393 1.82 6.21 -9.59
C GLY A 393 2.15 7.70 -9.50
N VAL A 394 1.97 8.32 -8.34
CA VAL A 394 2.12 9.77 -8.16
C VAL A 394 3.51 10.07 -7.63
N ASP A 395 4.20 11.03 -8.24
CA ASP A 395 5.48 11.54 -7.73
C ASP A 395 5.26 12.33 -6.44
N VAL A 396 5.77 11.80 -5.33
CA VAL A 396 5.64 12.37 -3.99
C VAL A 396 6.93 12.92 -3.43
N THR A 397 7.98 12.96 -4.26
CA THR A 397 9.34 13.33 -3.85
C THR A 397 9.38 14.71 -3.21
N PHE A 398 8.73 15.69 -3.81
CA PHE A 398 8.74 17.07 -3.31
C PHE A 398 7.71 17.34 -2.22
N GLN A 399 6.99 16.32 -1.75
CA GLN A 399 6.18 16.41 -0.54
C GLN A 399 6.90 15.83 0.67
N THR A 400 8.05 15.17 0.49
CA THR A 400 8.80 14.64 1.62
C THR A 400 9.41 15.76 2.46
N SER A 401 9.54 15.49 3.76
CA SER A 401 10.12 16.42 4.74
C SER A 401 11.52 16.90 4.36
N PHE A 402 12.30 16.06 3.67
CA PHE A 402 13.69 16.33 3.32
C PHE A 402 13.88 16.96 1.93
N CYS A 403 12.87 16.91 1.04
CA CYS A 403 13.01 17.44 -0.32
C CYS A 403 12.03 18.54 -0.72
N ARG A 404 11.01 18.83 0.09
CA ARG A 404 10.02 19.88 -0.20
C ARG A 404 10.61 21.25 -0.51
N ASP A 405 11.67 21.65 0.18
CA ASP A 405 12.27 22.97 0.02
C ASP A 405 13.16 23.06 -1.23
N PHE A 406 13.63 21.91 -1.75
CA PHE A 406 14.43 21.87 -2.97
C PHE A 406 13.62 22.22 -4.21
N ASN A 407 12.31 21.92 -4.21
CA ASN A 407 11.39 22.27 -5.30
C ASN A 407 11.32 23.79 -5.55
N LYS A 408 11.46 24.61 -4.49
CA LYS A 408 11.28 26.07 -4.58
C LYS A 408 12.44 26.81 -5.22
N HIS A 409 13.63 26.19 -5.29
CA HIS A 409 14.87 26.92 -5.59
C HIS A 409 15.50 26.59 -6.94
N PHE A 410 15.19 25.47 -7.60
CA PHE A 410 16.08 24.98 -8.67
C PHE A 410 15.47 24.52 -9.99
N GLY A 411 14.14 24.45 -10.17
CA GLY A 411 13.57 23.94 -11.44
C GLY A 411 14.07 22.53 -11.84
N LYS A 412 14.81 21.86 -10.96
CA LYS A 412 15.36 20.51 -11.13
C LYS A 412 14.29 19.52 -10.69
N MET A 413 13.95 18.61 -11.59
CA MET A 413 12.86 17.65 -11.40
C MET A 413 13.20 16.45 -10.50
N MET A 414 14.42 16.37 -9.96
CA MET A 414 14.93 15.21 -9.21
C MET A 414 15.55 15.64 -7.88
N CYS A 415 15.35 14.86 -6.82
CA CYS A 415 15.89 15.13 -5.49
C CYS A 415 17.29 14.53 -5.32
N PRO A 416 18.31 15.26 -4.83
CA PRO A 416 19.62 14.66 -4.57
C PRO A 416 19.53 13.51 -3.55
N LEU A 417 20.25 12.41 -3.79
CA LEU A 417 20.25 11.23 -2.91
C LEU A 417 20.74 11.61 -1.51
N GLU A 418 21.71 12.51 -1.40
CA GLU A 418 22.33 12.94 -0.16
C GLU A 418 21.29 13.51 0.83
N LYS A 419 20.23 14.16 0.33
CA LYS A 419 19.14 14.66 1.19
C LYS A 419 18.38 13.53 1.86
N PHE A 420 18.10 12.45 1.13
CA PHE A 420 17.44 11.28 1.70
C PHE A 420 18.37 10.55 2.68
N VAL A 421 19.66 10.45 2.35
CA VAL A 421 20.67 9.86 3.24
C VAL A 421 20.75 10.64 4.56
N HIS A 422 20.93 11.96 4.50
CA HIS A 422 21.02 12.82 5.68
C HIS A 422 19.73 12.74 6.52
N PHE A 423 18.57 12.72 5.86
CA PHE A 423 17.29 12.54 6.53
C PHE A 423 17.25 11.25 7.35
N VAL A 424 17.49 10.10 6.72
CA VAL A 424 17.38 8.79 7.38
C VAL A 424 18.43 8.59 8.45
N LYS A 425 19.66 9.08 8.23
CA LYS A 425 20.79 8.88 9.15
C LYS A 425 20.79 9.87 10.32
N GLN A 426 20.18 11.05 10.17
CA GLN A 426 20.31 12.14 11.13
C GLN A 426 18.99 12.90 11.39
N ASP A 427 18.40 13.56 10.38
CA ASP A 427 17.30 14.53 10.62
C ASP A 427 16.05 13.88 11.21
N MET A 428 15.80 12.62 10.87
CA MET A 428 14.67 11.85 11.36
C MET A 428 14.68 11.71 12.90
N PHE A 429 15.82 11.94 13.55
CA PHE A 429 15.98 11.88 15.00
C PHE A 429 15.91 13.25 15.69
N SER A 430 15.91 14.34 14.93
CA SER A 430 15.81 15.70 15.48
C SER A 430 14.59 15.91 16.40
N PRO A 431 13.40 15.32 16.16
CA PRO A 431 12.26 15.48 17.08
C PRO A 431 12.46 14.86 18.46
N PHE A 432 13.50 14.03 18.64
CA PHE A 432 13.88 13.42 19.92
C PHE A 432 15.08 14.12 20.57
N ASN A 433 15.58 15.22 19.97
CA ASN A 433 16.80 15.92 20.36
C ASN A 433 18.03 15.00 20.38
N THR A 434 18.16 14.16 19.35
CA THR A 434 19.25 13.18 19.20
C THR A 434 19.69 13.10 17.74
N THR A 435 20.87 12.55 17.48
CA THR A 435 21.45 12.40 16.13
C THR A 435 21.50 10.95 15.63
N SER A 436 21.13 9.97 16.47
CA SER A 436 21.18 8.56 16.12
C SER A 436 19.91 7.81 16.55
N TYR A 437 19.62 6.70 15.85
CA TYR A 437 18.52 5.81 16.21
C TYR A 437 18.66 5.25 17.63
N TYR A 438 19.89 4.88 17.99
CA TYR A 438 20.19 4.28 19.28
C TYR A 438 19.84 5.23 20.44
N ASP A 439 20.28 6.49 20.36
CA ASP A 439 20.02 7.50 21.39
C ASP A 439 18.53 7.84 21.45
N ALA A 440 17.89 7.98 20.27
CA ALA A 440 16.46 8.22 20.17
C ALA A 440 15.64 7.11 20.85
N CYS A 441 16.11 5.86 20.81
CA CYS A 441 15.42 4.71 21.39
C CYS A 441 15.63 4.52 22.89
N ARG A 442 16.73 5.03 23.47
CA ARG A 442 17.11 4.79 24.88
C ARG A 442 16.83 5.95 25.84
N ARG A 443 16.60 7.16 25.33
CA ARG A 443 16.35 8.33 26.17
C ARG A 443 15.02 8.21 26.90
N ARG A 444 15.05 8.14 28.24
CA ARG A 444 13.86 8.03 29.11
C ARG A 444 12.92 9.23 28.90
N PRO A 445 11.59 9.04 28.95
CA PRO A 445 10.64 10.14 29.11
C PRO A 445 10.95 10.86 30.42
N PHE A 446 11.03 12.20 30.37
CA PHE A 446 11.12 13.03 31.57
C PHE A 446 9.79 13.05 32.30
#